data_AF-A0A970QZ47-F1
#
_entry.id   AF-A0A970QZ47-F1
#
_cell.length_a   1.000
_cell.length_b   1.000
_cell.length_c   1.000
_cell.angle_alpha   90.00
_cell.angle_beta   90.00
_cell.angle_gamma   90.00
#
_symmetry.space_group_name_H-M   'P 1'
#
loop_
_entity.id
_entity.type
_entity.pdbx_description
1 polymer ?
#
loop_
_entity_poly.entity_id
_entity_poly.type
_entity_poly.pdbx_seq_one_letter_code
_entity_poly.pdbx_strand_id
1 'polypeptide(L)' 'LKYVRSKFARALLGVLKVTQHNTSEKWKYVPLQDFTSASDIDWTKPVPEVDQQLYKKYGLDENEIEFIESHVKEME' A
#
# COMPACT_ATOMS: atom_id res chain seq x y z
N LEU A 1 11.48 2.56 2.12
CA LEU A 1 10.39 3.53 1.84
C LEU A 1 9.37 3.04 0.80
N LYS A 2 9.66 2.00 0.00
CA LYS A 2 8.74 1.50 -1.05
C LYS A 2 7.32 1.21 -0.53
N TYR A 3 7.19 0.62 0.65
CA TYR A 3 5.87 0.35 1.23
C TYR A 3 4.99 1.61 1.42
N VAL A 4 5.54 2.68 2.00
CA VAL A 4 4.77 3.93 2.20
C VAL A 4 4.47 4.65 0.87
N ARG A 5 5.31 4.43 -0.15
CA ARG A 5 5.11 4.97 -1.50
C ARG A 5 4.10 4.17 -2.34
N SER A 6 3.84 2.93 -1.94
CA SER A 6 2.87 2.06 -2.60
C SER A 6 1.48 2.67 -2.60
N LYS A 7 0.74 2.47 -3.68
CA LYS A 7 -0.66 2.89 -3.77
C LYS A 7 -1.51 2.13 -2.76
N PHE A 8 -1.19 0.86 -2.51
CA PHE A 8 -1.83 0.02 -1.49
C PHE A 8 -1.83 0.67 -0.11
N ALA A 9 -0.66 0.99 0.44
CA ALA A 9 -0.57 1.56 1.79
C ALA A 9 -1.24 2.94 1.87
N ARG A 10 -1.17 3.72 0.80
CA ARG A 10 -1.78 5.05 0.71
C ARG A 10 -3.29 5.00 0.60
N ALA A 11 -3.85 4.02 -0.11
CA ALA A 11 -5.29 3.80 -0.18
C ALA A 11 -5.84 3.51 1.22
N LEU A 12 -5.19 2.60 1.96
CA LEU A 12 -5.58 2.24 3.33
C LEU A 12 -5.43 3.42 4.31
N LEU A 13 -4.35 4.20 4.20
CA LEU A 13 -4.18 5.42 4.98
C LEU A 13 -5.28 6.45 4.70
N GLY A 14 -5.71 6.55 3.43
CA GLY A 14 -6.77 7.46 2.99
C GLY A 14 -8.12 7.23 3.68
N VAL A 15 -8.38 6.01 4.17
CA VAL A 15 -9.63 5.68 4.88
C VAL A 15 -9.82 6.52 6.16
N LEU A 16 -8.75 6.74 6.92
CA LEU A 16 -8.83 7.49 8.18
C LEU A 16 -8.27 8.92 8.07
N LYS A 17 -7.35 9.15 7.13
CA LYS A 17 -6.67 10.43 6.92
C LYS A 17 -7.49 11.37 6.03
N VAL A 18 -8.64 11.80 6.56
CA VAL A 18 -9.55 12.76 5.89
C VAL A 18 -9.00 14.19 5.86
N THR A 19 -8.21 14.57 6.87
CA THR A 19 -7.57 15.90 6.96
C THR A 19 -6.05 15.81 6.80
N GLN A 20 -5.36 16.95 6.80
CA GLN A 20 -3.89 16.98 6.75
C GLN A 20 -3.24 16.37 8.00
N HIS A 21 -3.98 16.24 9.11
CA HIS A 21 -3.46 15.70 10.36
C HIS A 21 -3.19 14.20 10.25
N ASN A 22 -1.94 13.80 10.46
CA ASN A 22 -1.45 12.44 10.24
C ASN A 22 -0.89 11.84 11.53
N THR A 23 -1.77 11.51 12.48
CA THR A 23 -1.39 10.81 13.72
C THR A 23 -1.22 9.31 13.48
N SER A 24 -0.55 8.62 14.40
CA SER A 24 -0.40 7.16 14.37
C SER A 24 -1.73 6.42 14.27
N GLU A 25 -2.79 6.93 14.90
CA GLU A 25 -4.14 6.36 14.81
C GLU A 25 -4.69 6.30 13.37
N LYS A 26 -4.24 7.20 12.48
CA LYS A 26 -4.64 7.19 11.07
C LYS A 26 -4.06 6.02 10.29
N TRP A 27 -3.02 5.37 10.81
CA TRP A 27 -2.38 4.20 10.22
C TRP A 27 -3.00 2.88 10.69
N LYS A 28 -4.07 2.91 11.49
CA LYS A 28 -4.70 1.72 12.09
C LYS A 28 -5.02 0.60 11.09
N TYR A 29 -5.38 0.94 9.85
CA TYR A 29 -5.72 -0.04 8.81
C TYR A 29 -4.55 -0.41 7.89
N VAL A 30 -3.39 0.22 8.05
CA VAL A 30 -2.20 -0.06 7.23
C VAL A 30 -1.41 -1.19 7.89
N PRO A 31 -1.37 -2.40 7.31
CA PRO A 31 -0.72 -3.55 7.94
C PRO A 31 0.80 -3.41 7.97
N LEU A 32 1.43 -3.76 9.08
CA LEU A 32 2.89 -3.86 9.14
C LEU A 32 3.35 -5.07 8.30
N GLN A 33 4.32 -4.85 7.40
CA GLN A 33 4.90 -5.94 6.60
C GLN A 33 6.19 -6.45 7.22
N ASP A 34 6.57 -7.67 6.83
CA ASP A 34 7.92 -8.17 7.02
C ASP A 34 8.86 -7.54 5.97
N PHE A 35 9.93 -6.89 6.44
CA PHE A 35 10.94 -6.24 5.60
C PHE A 35 12.28 -7.00 5.60
N THR A 36 12.31 -8.21 6.16
CA THR A 36 13.50 -9.07 6.13
C THR A 36 13.64 -9.76 4.76
N SER A 37 14.78 -10.41 4.54
CA SER A 37 15.03 -11.20 3.33
C SER A 37 14.16 -12.47 3.23
N ALA A 38 13.49 -12.87 4.32
CA ALA A 38 12.56 -13.99 4.34
C ALA A 38 11.11 -13.57 4.03
N SER A 39 10.89 -12.28 3.75
CA SER A 39 9.58 -11.74 3.40
C SER A 39 8.98 -12.43 2.17
N ASP A 40 7.66 -12.53 2.16
CA ASP A 40 6.87 -12.95 1.01
C ASP A 40 6.79 -11.89 -0.10
N ILE A 41 7.22 -10.65 0.21
CA ILE A 41 7.31 -9.53 -0.73
C ILE A 41 8.76 -9.31 -1.12
N ASP A 42 9.04 -9.29 -2.42
CA ASP A 42 10.33 -8.88 -2.96
C ASP A 42 10.43 -7.35 -2.97
N TRP A 43 11.01 -6.81 -1.89
CA TRP A 43 11.28 -5.38 -1.73
C TRP A 43 12.39 -4.84 -2.63
N THR A 44 13.09 -5.67 -3.41
CA THR A 44 14.11 -5.20 -4.37
C THR A 44 13.48 -4.62 -5.63
N LYS A 45 12.24 -5.03 -5.95
CA LYS A 45 11.44 -4.59 -7.11
C LYS A 45 10.96 -3.13 -7.06
N PRO A 46 10.65 -2.51 -8.21
CA PRO A 46 10.08 -1.17 -8.24
C PRO A 46 8.69 -1.13 -7.57
N VAL A 47 8.23 0.08 -7.19
CA VAL A 47 6.98 0.26 -6.42
C VAL A 47 5.75 -0.34 -7.12
N PRO A 48 5.55 -0.22 -8.44
CA PRO A 48 4.41 -0.85 -9.12
C PRO A 48 4.38 -2.38 -9.00
N GLU A 49 5.55 -3.03 -9.06
CA GLU A 49 5.65 -4.48 -8.85
C GLU A 49 5.42 -4.87 -7.39
N VAL A 50 5.78 -4.00 -6.44
CA VAL A 50 5.47 -4.20 -5.01
C VAL A 50 3.97 -4.06 -4.77
N ASP A 51 3.28 -3.09 -5.39
CA ASP A 51 1.83 -2.94 -5.32
C ASP A 51 1.12 -4.21 -5.81
N GLN A 52 1.53 -4.77 -6.96
CA GLN A 52 0.97 -6.03 -7.46
C GLN A 52 1.15 -7.21 -6.49
N GLN A 53 2.32 -7.31 -5.85
CA GLN A 53 2.57 -8.34 -4.84
C GLN A 53 1.68 -8.15 -3.60
N LEU A 54 1.46 -6.91 -3.16
CA LEU A 54 0.58 -6.58 -2.05
C LEU A 54 -0.89 -6.89 -2.38
N TYR A 55 -1.37 -6.53 -3.56
CA TYR A 55 -2.74 -6.86 -3.99
C TYR A 55 -2.98 -8.36 -3.97
N LYS A 56 -2.03 -9.14 -4.50
CA LYS A 56 -2.09 -10.60 -4.47
C LYS A 56 -2.05 -11.17 -3.04
N LYS A 57 -1.18 -10.63 -2.18
CA LYS A 57 -1.05 -11.07 -0.77
C LYS A 57 -2.35 -10.89 0.01
N TYR A 58 -3.03 -9.77 -0.18
CA TYR A 58 -4.28 -9.44 0.53
C TYR A 58 -5.54 -9.90 -0.20
N GLY A 59 -5.40 -10.56 -1.36
CA GLY A 59 -6.51 -11.19 -2.08
C GLY A 59 -7.46 -10.18 -2.72
N LEU A 60 -6.95 -9.02 -3.16
CA LEU A 60 -7.77 -8.01 -3.81
C LEU A 60 -8.26 -8.51 -5.18
N ASP A 61 -9.51 -8.19 -5.48
CA ASP A 61 -10.09 -8.46 -6.80
C ASP A 61 -9.75 -7.36 -7.82
N GLU A 62 -10.10 -7.60 -9.09
CA GLU A 62 -9.81 -6.67 -10.19
C GLU A 62 -10.46 -5.30 -10.00
N ASN A 63 -11.66 -5.23 -9.42
CA ASN A 63 -12.37 -3.97 -9.20
C ASN A 63 -11.71 -3.16 -8.07
N GLU A 64 -11.28 -3.83 -7.01
CA GLU A 64 -10.55 -3.21 -5.89
C GLU A 64 -9.20 -2.67 -6.35
N ILE A 65 -8.48 -3.43 -7.19
CA ILE A 65 -7.22 -3.00 -7.78
C ILE A 65 -7.44 -1.78 -8.69
N GLU A 66 -8.42 -1.84 -9.60
CA GLU A 66 -8.74 -0.73 -10.49
C GLU A 66 -9.12 0.55 -9.71
N PHE A 67 -9.88 0.40 -8.63
CA PHE A 67 -10.22 1.51 -7.75
C PHE A 67 -8.97 2.17 -7.18
N ILE A 68 -8.03 1.39 -6.63
CA ILE A 68 -6.77 1.94 -6.08
C ILE A 68 -5.94 2.60 -7.18
N GLU A 69 -5.79 1.95 -8.33
CA GLU A 69 -4.96 2.46 -9.43
C GLU A 69 -5.48 3.78 -10.02
N SER A 70 -6.80 3.93 -10.09
CA SER A 70 -7.47 5.13 -10.61
C SER A 70 -7.56 6.29 -9.61
N HIS A 71 -7.60 6.02 -8.30
CA HIS A 71 -7.78 7.05 -7.27
C HIS A 71 -6.48 7.45 -6.57
N VAL A 72 -5.43 6.63 -6.62
CA VAL A 72 -4.15 6.91 -5.98
C VAL A 72 -3.07 7.18 -7.01
N LYS A 73 -2.60 8.43 -7.05
CA LYS A 73 -1.47 8.83 -7.90
C LYS A 73 -0.17 8.20 -7.40
N GLU A 74 0.60 7.68 -8.35
CA GLU A 74 1.94 7.14 -8.11
C GLU A 74 2.87 8.17 -7.45
N MET A 75 3.75 7.67 -6.58
CA MET A 75 4.81 8.46 -5.94
C MET A 75 6.16 8.06 -6.51
N GLU A 76 6.95 9.07 -6.88
CA GLU A 76 8.37 8.93 -7.24
C GLU A 76 9.29 8.79 -6.00
#